data_AF-G5A3H2-F1
#
_entry.id   AF-G5A3H2-F1
#
_cell.length_a   1.000
_cell.length_b   1.000
_cell.length_c   1.000
_cell.angle_alpha   90.00
_cell.angle_beta   90.00
_cell.angle_gamma   90.00
#
_symmetry.space_group_name_H-M   'P 1'
#
loop_
_entity.id
_entity.type
_entity.pdbx_description
1 polymer ?
#
loop_
_entity_poly.entity_id
_entity_poly.type
_entity_poly.pdbx_seq_one_letter_code
_entity_poly.pdbx_strand_id
1 'polypeptide(L)'
;QLLLFLGGTGKSRVIGAVQALCESWDRPHCVVKTAMTGNASQLFTANTIREKRGSDALINLELLIVDEVSMMKKYQLAQLDIPMRVPGVGFGCVHVILVGDFLQL
;
A
#
# COMPACT_ATOMS: atom_id res chain seq x y z
N GLN A 1 9.70 7.95 7.61
CA GLN A 1 8.52 7.15 7.24
C GLN A 1 7.27 7.99 7.45
N LEU A 2 6.42 8.12 6.42
CA LEU A 2 5.10 8.75 6.54
C LEU A 2 4.05 7.67 6.72
N LEU A 3 3.18 7.82 7.71
CA LEU A 3 1.96 7.02 7.87
C LEU A 3 0.78 7.99 7.77
N LEU A 4 0.00 7.88 6.70
CA LEU A 4 -1.15 8.74 6.45
C LEU A 4 -2.43 7.90 6.39
N PHE A 5 -3.49 8.35 7.06
CA PHE A 5 -4.82 7.76 6.93
C PHE A 5 -5.74 8.69 6.13
N LEU A 6 -6.36 8.19 5.06
CA LEU A 6 -7.32 8.95 4.24
C LEU A 6 -8.73 8.38 4.40
N GLY A 7 -9.64 9.19 4.95
CA GLY A 7 -11.08 8.92 5.08
C GLY A 7 -11.95 9.85 4.21
N GLY A 8 -13.25 9.55 4.07
CA GLY A 8 -14.22 10.43 3.39
C GLY A 8 -14.38 10.22 1.87
N THR A 9 -14.97 11.19 1.18
CA THR A 9 -15.22 11.13 -0.28
C THR A 9 -14.02 11.66 -1.07
N GLY A 10 -13.75 11.09 -2.25
CA GLY A 10 -12.65 11.53 -3.12
C GLY A 10 -11.28 10.90 -2.86
N LYS A 11 -11.18 9.93 -1.92
CA LYS A 11 -9.96 9.16 -1.65
C LYS A 11 -9.30 8.61 -2.92
N SER A 12 -10.10 8.02 -3.83
CA SER A 12 -9.62 7.46 -5.10
C SER A 12 -9.05 8.52 -6.05
N ARG A 13 -9.55 9.78 -5.99
CA ARG A 13 -8.98 10.89 -6.79
C ARG A 13 -7.60 11.29 -6.26
N VAL A 14 -7.44 11.32 -4.94
CA VAL A 14 -6.14 11.61 -4.31
C VAL A 14 -5.14 10.50 -4.65
N ILE A 15 -5.54 9.22 -4.54
CA ILE A 15 -4.69 8.09 -4.95
C ILE A 15 -4.29 8.22 -6.42
N GLY A 16 -5.24 8.48 -7.32
CA GLY A 16 -4.97 8.65 -8.75
C GLY A 16 -4.01 9.80 -9.05
N ALA A 17 -4.13 10.92 -8.32
CA ALA A 17 -3.21 12.04 -8.45
C ALA A 17 -1.78 11.69 -7.98
N VAL A 18 -1.66 10.94 -6.88
CA VAL A 18 -0.36 10.46 -6.39
C VAL A 18 0.28 9.49 -7.39
N GLN A 19 -0.50 8.56 -7.96
CA GLN A 19 -0.01 7.66 -9.00
C GLN A 19 0.48 8.44 -10.23
N ALA A 20 -0.34 9.37 -10.73
CA ALA A 20 0.02 10.21 -11.88
C ALA A 20 1.28 11.06 -11.62
N LEU A 21 1.46 11.56 -10.39
CA LEU A 21 2.67 12.28 -10.00
C LEU A 21 3.92 11.38 -10.05
N CYS A 22 3.83 10.17 -9.50
CA CYS A 22 4.94 9.22 -9.51
C CYS A 22 5.29 8.74 -10.92
N GLU A 23 4.27 8.53 -11.77
CA GLU A 23 4.45 8.26 -13.20
C GLU A 23 5.14 9.43 -13.92
N SER A 24 4.77 10.68 -13.61
CA SER A 24 5.43 11.86 -14.18
C SER A 24 6.92 11.99 -13.82
N TRP A 25 7.35 11.32 -12.75
CA TRP A 25 8.75 11.26 -12.31
C TRP A 25 9.49 10.01 -12.81
N ASP A 26 8.90 9.27 -13.77
CA ASP A 26 9.44 8.03 -14.32
C ASP A 26 9.70 6.95 -13.25
N ARG A 27 8.87 6.96 -12.19
CA ARG A 27 8.92 5.99 -11.08
C ARG A 27 7.58 5.25 -10.95
N PRO A 28 7.12 4.52 -11.97
CA PRO A 28 5.81 3.86 -11.93
C PRO A 28 5.73 2.74 -10.88
N HIS A 29 6.87 2.16 -10.49
CA HIS A 29 6.94 1.07 -9.51
C HIS A 29 7.09 1.55 -8.06
N CYS A 30 7.26 2.86 -7.83
CA CYS A 30 7.40 3.38 -6.48
C CYS A 30 6.07 3.41 -5.73
N VAL A 31 4.92 3.21 -6.41
CA VAL A 31 3.58 3.18 -5.82
C VAL A 31 2.92 1.83 -6.07
N VAL A 32 2.62 1.11 -5.00
CA VAL A 32 1.80 -0.11 -5.07
C VAL A 32 0.47 0.13 -4.40
N LYS A 33 -0.63 -0.12 -5.12
CA LYS A 33 -1.99 -0.11 -4.57
C LYS A 33 -2.42 -1.54 -4.26
N THR A 34 -2.84 -1.81 -3.03
CA THR A 34 -3.44 -3.08 -2.62
C THR A 34 -4.82 -2.84 -2.02
N ALA A 35 -5.78 -3.71 -2.33
CA ALA A 35 -7.12 -3.71 -1.76
C ALA A 35 -7.54 -5.16 -1.51
N MET A 36 -8.25 -5.43 -0.42
CA MET A 36 -8.65 -6.79 -0.05
C MET A 36 -9.95 -7.28 -0.70
N THR A 37 -10.80 -6.38 -1.19
CA THR A 37 -12.15 -6.73 -1.68
C THR A 37 -12.52 -5.91 -2.92
N GLY A 38 -13.12 -6.58 -3.91
CA GLY A 38 -13.64 -5.99 -5.16
C GLY A 38 -12.88 -6.35 -6.44
N ASN A 39 -13.57 -6.27 -7.58
CA ASN A 39 -13.05 -6.51 -8.94
C ASN A 39 -11.87 -5.60 -9.36
N ALA A 40 -11.44 -4.66 -8.51
CA ALA A 40 -10.29 -3.78 -8.71
C ALA A 40 -9.00 -4.32 -8.04
N SER A 41 -8.96 -5.61 -7.74
CA SER A 41 -7.90 -6.27 -6.98
C SER A 41 -6.69 -6.64 -7.85
N GLN A 42 -5.70 -5.75 -7.92
CA GLN A 42 -4.32 -6.25 -7.95
C GLN A 42 -3.97 -6.63 -6.52
N LEU A 43 -4.33 -7.87 -6.16
CA LEU A 43 -4.16 -8.43 -4.82
C LEU A 43 -2.65 -8.58 -4.55
N PHE A 44 -1.98 -7.50 -4.12
CA PHE A 44 -0.65 -7.63 -3.52
C PHE A 44 -0.84 -8.25 -2.14
N THR A 45 -0.93 -9.57 -2.15
CA THR A 45 -0.98 -10.39 -0.95
C THR A 45 0.40 -10.36 -0.32
N ALA A 46 0.50 -10.54 1.00
CA ALA A 46 1.78 -10.72 1.68
C ALA A 46 2.67 -11.78 1.01
N ASN A 47 2.07 -12.83 0.41
CA ASN A 47 2.77 -13.83 -0.39
C ASN A 47 3.34 -13.28 -1.70
N THR A 48 2.61 -12.44 -2.43
CA THR A 48 3.11 -11.76 -3.63
C THR A 48 4.25 -10.80 -3.31
N ILE A 49 4.16 -10.09 -2.17
CA ILE A 49 5.26 -9.25 -1.67
C ILE A 49 6.46 -10.14 -1.30
N ARG A 50 6.23 -11.30 -0.67
CA ARG A 50 7.31 -12.22 -0.30
C ARG A 50 7.98 -12.86 -1.52
N GLU A 51 7.20 -13.25 -2.53
CA GLU A 51 7.68 -13.83 -3.80
C GLU A 51 8.42 -12.82 -4.65
N LYS A 52 7.97 -11.55 -4.66
CA LYS A 52 8.65 -10.47 -5.36
C LYS A 52 9.82 -9.89 -4.58
N ARG A 53 10.11 -10.36 -3.34
CA ARG A 53 11.19 -9.86 -2.48
C ARG A 53 12.53 -10.38 -3.03
N GLY A 54 13.06 -9.64 -4.02
CA GLY A 54 14.18 -10.05 -4.86
C GLY A 54 14.02 -9.62 -6.32
N SER A 55 12.82 -9.19 -6.71
CA SER A 55 12.58 -8.46 -7.97
C SER A 55 12.81 -6.97 -7.76
N ASP A 56 13.33 -6.29 -8.79
CA ASP A 56 13.60 -4.84 -8.79
C ASP A 56 12.39 -3.99 -8.38
N ALA A 57 11.18 -4.52 -8.60
CA ALA A 57 9.92 -3.86 -8.28
C ALA A 57 9.69 -3.64 -6.77
N LEU A 58 10.21 -4.50 -5.88
CA LEU A 58 10.10 -4.28 -4.43
C LEU A 58 11.34 -3.61 -3.82
N ILE A 59 12.48 -3.70 -4.50
CA ILE A 59 13.69 -2.98 -4.09
C ILE A 59 13.50 -1.47 -4.26
N ASN A 60 12.74 -1.05 -5.28
CA ASN A 60 12.44 0.35 -5.57
C ASN A 60 11.08 0.82 -5.03
N LEU A 61 10.45 0.06 -4.13
CA LEU A 61 9.18 0.45 -3.54
C LEU A 61 9.41 1.53 -2.47
N GLU A 62 9.02 2.77 -2.77
CA GLU A 62 9.14 3.91 -1.84
C GLU A 62 7.82 4.22 -1.13
N LEU A 63 6.68 3.94 -1.77
CA LEU A 63 5.32 4.24 -1.29
C LEU A 63 4.36 3.04 -1.47
N LEU A 64 3.74 2.62 -0.38
CA LEU A 64 2.68 1.61 -0.35
C LEU A 64 1.34 2.27 -0.03
N ILE A 65 0.35 2.07 -0.90
CA ILE A 65 -1.04 2.51 -0.69
C ILE A 65 -1.90 1.28 -0.42
N VAL A 66 -2.53 1.24 0.75
CA VAL A 66 -3.47 0.18 1.15
C VAL A 66 -4.87 0.77 1.15
N ASP A 67 -5.66 0.42 0.14
CA ASP A 67 -7.06 0.84 0.00
C ASP A 67 -8.01 -0.12 0.73
N GLU A 68 -9.16 0.39 1.13
CA GLU A 68 -10.16 -0.33 1.94
C GLU A 68 -9.58 -0.95 3.23
N VAL A 69 -8.66 -0.24 3.90
CA VAL A 69 -8.05 -0.71 5.16
C VAL A 69 -9.10 -0.91 6.27
N SER A 70 -10.27 -0.27 6.16
CA SER A 70 -11.41 -0.49 7.06
C SER A 70 -11.98 -1.91 6.99
N MET A 71 -11.82 -2.59 5.86
CA MET A 71 -12.20 -3.99 5.69
C MET A 71 -11.07 -4.95 6.11
N MET A 72 -9.90 -4.45 6.53
CA MET A 72 -8.78 -5.29 6.95
C MET A 72 -8.79 -5.60 8.45
N LYS A 73 -8.55 -6.86 8.77
CA LYS A 73 -8.26 -7.29 10.14
C LYS A 73 -6.82 -6.93 10.48
N LYS A 74 -6.55 -6.66 11.76
CA LYS A 74 -5.21 -6.31 12.28
C LYS A 74 -4.11 -7.28 11.84
N TYR A 75 -4.38 -8.59 11.82
CA TYR A 75 -3.38 -9.58 11.40
C TYR A 75 -3.01 -9.47 9.91
N GLN A 76 -3.94 -9.01 9.07
CA GLN A 76 -3.71 -8.89 7.62
C GLN A 76 -2.78 -7.71 7.33
N LEU A 77 -2.94 -6.60 8.06
CA LEU A 77 -2.01 -5.49 8.00
C LEU A 77 -0.62 -5.89 8.53
N ALA A 78 -0.55 -6.68 9.60
CA ALA A 78 0.72 -7.22 10.10
C ALA A 78 1.40 -8.16 9.09
N GLN A 79 0.64 -8.94 8.33
CA GLN A 79 1.18 -9.79 7.27
C GLN A 79 1.81 -8.99 6.13
N LEU A 80 1.38 -7.74 5.87
CA LEU A 80 2.04 -6.86 4.91
C LEU A 80 3.39 -6.34 5.44
N ASP A 81 3.52 -6.10 6.75
CA ASP A 81 4.76 -5.65 7.39
C ASP A 81 5.84 -6.74 7.42
N ILE A 82 5.48 -7.98 7.80
CA ILE A 82 6.41 -9.11 7.97
C ILE A 82 7.43 -9.26 6.82
N PRO A 83 7.02 -9.29 5.54
CA PRO A 83 7.94 -9.45 4.41
C PRO A 83 8.69 -8.17 4.05
N MET A 84 8.52 -7.04 4.74
CA MET A 84 9.32 -5.82 4.52
C MET A 84 10.13 -5.43 5.76
N ARG A 85 9.78 -6.01 6.91
CA ARG A 85 10.28 -5.63 8.23
C ARG A 85 11.81 -5.53 8.30
N VAL A 86 12.25 -4.39 8.79
CA VAL A 86 13.60 -4.14 9.28
C VAL A 86 13.50 -4.07 10.80
N PRO A 87 14.44 -4.63 11.58
CA PRO A 87 14.37 -4.57 13.05
C PRO A 87 14.17 -3.13 13.54
N GLY A 88 13.11 -2.90 14.31
CA GLY A 88 12.77 -1.59 14.85
C GLY A 88 12.09 -0.62 13.88
N VAL A 89 11.87 -0.99 12.60
CA VAL A 89 11.21 -0.13 11.60
C VAL A 89 10.05 -0.85 10.91
N GLY A 90 8.85 -0.28 11.03
CA GLY A 90 7.67 -0.79 10.36
C GLY A 90 7.76 -0.64 8.84
N PHE A 91 7.25 -1.61 8.10
CA PHE A 91 7.19 -1.69 6.65
C PHE A 91 8.53 -1.46 5.94
N GLY A 92 9.66 -1.72 6.61
CA GLY A 92 10.98 -1.61 6.00
C GLY A 92 11.35 -0.22 5.47
N CYS A 93 10.95 0.84 6.18
CA CYS A 93 11.11 2.25 5.78
C CYS A 93 10.24 2.74 4.62
N VAL A 94 9.40 1.89 4.03
CA VAL A 94 8.46 2.28 2.98
C VAL A 94 7.44 3.28 3.56
N HIS A 95 7.13 4.34 2.80
CA HIS A 95 6.04 5.26 3.14
C HIS A 95 4.71 4.54 2.96
N VAL A 96 3.81 4.61 3.93
CA VAL A 96 2.54 3.87 3.87
C VAL A 96 1.37 4.83 3.96
N ILE A 97 0.46 4.78 2.99
CA ILE A 97 -0.83 5.46 3.01
C ILE A 97 -1.91 4.42 3.18
N LEU A 98 -2.59 4.45 4.32
CA LEU A 98 -3.75 3.64 4.62
C LEU A 98 -4.99 4.42 4.21
N VAL A 99 -5.83 3.84 3.38
CA VAL A 99 -7.03 4.48 2.83
C VAL A 99 -8.21 3.61 3.18
N GLY A 100 -9.25 4.21 3.75
CA GLY A 100 -10.45 3.47 4.12
C GLY A 100 -11.43 4.35 4.86
N ASP A 101 -12.63 3.82 5.04
CA ASP A 101 -13.66 4.47 5.83
C ASP A 101 -14.19 3.48 6.86
N PHE A 102 -13.84 3.69 8.13
CA PHE A 102 -14.26 2.81 9.23
C PHE A 102 -15.72 3.07 9.64
N LEU A 103 -16.35 4.12 9.13
CA LEU A 103 -17.74 4.49 9.43
C LEU A 103 -18.71 4.12 8.31
N GLN A 104 -18.21 3.85 7.10
CA GLN A 104 -19.00 3.20 6.05
C GLN A 104 -19.10 1.70 6.35
N LEU A 105 -20.33 1.26 6.68
CA LEU A 105 -20.74 -0.14 6.81
C LEU A 105 -20.96 -0.79 5.44
#